data_AF-A0A0Q4QAS4-F1
#
_entry.id   AF-A0A0Q4QAS4-F1
#
_cell.length_a   1.000
_cell.length_b   1.000
_cell.length_c   1.000
_cell.angle_alpha   90.00
_cell.angle_beta   90.00
_cell.angle_gamma   90.00
#
_symmetry.space_group_name_H-M   'P 1'
#
loop_
_entity.id
_entity.type
_entity.pdbx_description
1 polymer ?
#
loop_
_entity_poly.entity_id
_entity_poly.type
_entity_poly.pdbx_seq_one_letter_code
_entity_poly.pdbx_strand_id
1 'polypeptide(L)'
;MTGTVLHFGDFRLDPLDRRLFRAGIKVELNARYLDALILLLEADGALVAKDRFMDVVWRGIPVTDEALTQAIRTLRRTLGDSATAPRYIQTVPKHGYRFVAPIETVTALVDQEAGGTEPMMKYSRLQFVRDAMSGAIGAMIAGTLIGLIYGFVGAAQPHPGSGGGGAVSLLLVMMVVSLVSAGVGGAGIAAGIAASRFIHPRRCSWTVVGGSLGGLITGAFANVIGSDAFRLLFGHSVRIAGASEGVILGAAIGLALCTASHWPRLVWGLSAMLGAGVGLCIALADGRMMAGSLQSLVVAFPSSQFGFNGIGGALGEDGLGPIGRTVTAAFEGAVFSVATLWGLLRPTFSLLRANQASEAT
;
A
#
# COMPACT_ATOMS: atom_id res chain seq x y z
N MET A 1 -3.96 -16.46 -19.23
CA MET A 1 -5.35 -16.24 -19.69
C MET A 1 -5.48 -14.75 -19.91
N THR A 2 -5.60 -14.34 -21.17
CA THR A 2 -5.45 -12.96 -21.64
C THR A 2 -6.61 -12.11 -21.12
N GLY A 3 -6.31 -10.91 -20.57
CA GLY A 3 -7.28 -9.98 -20.02
C GLY A 3 -8.10 -9.31 -21.11
N THR A 4 -9.10 -10.04 -21.61
CA THR A 4 -9.97 -9.60 -22.69
C THR A 4 -11.22 -8.94 -22.11
N VAL A 5 -11.37 -7.64 -22.38
CA VAL A 5 -12.57 -6.88 -21.99
C VAL A 5 -13.57 -6.91 -23.13
N LEU A 6 -14.83 -7.18 -22.81
CA LEU A 6 -15.92 -7.27 -23.79
C LEU A 6 -16.75 -5.98 -23.77
N HIS A 7 -16.96 -5.39 -24.94
CA HIS A 7 -17.80 -4.22 -25.13
C HIS A 7 -19.05 -4.58 -25.96
N PHE A 8 -20.22 -4.11 -25.52
CA PHE A 8 -21.47 -4.28 -26.26
C PHE A 8 -22.42 -3.13 -25.95
N GLY A 9 -22.85 -2.39 -26.99
CA GLY A 9 -23.64 -1.17 -26.78
C GLY A 9 -22.96 -0.19 -25.83
N ASP A 10 -23.68 0.25 -24.78
CA ASP A 10 -23.13 1.16 -23.75
C ASP A 10 -22.40 0.42 -22.61
N PHE A 11 -22.26 -0.91 -22.72
CA PHE A 11 -21.76 -1.75 -21.64
C PHE A 11 -20.33 -2.22 -21.87
N ARG A 12 -19.61 -2.34 -20.76
CA ARG A 12 -18.27 -2.93 -20.70
C ARG A 12 -18.28 -4.01 -19.64
N LEU A 13 -17.93 -5.24 -20.01
CA LEU A 13 -17.82 -6.38 -19.12
C LEU A 13 -16.37 -6.82 -19.02
N ASP A 14 -15.90 -6.96 -17.79
CA ASP A 14 -14.64 -7.60 -17.46
C ASP A 14 -14.92 -8.99 -16.87
N PRO A 15 -14.69 -10.09 -17.62
CA PRO A 15 -14.95 -11.44 -17.14
C PRO A 15 -14.00 -11.87 -16.01
N LEU A 16 -12.76 -11.37 -15.99
CA LEU A 16 -11.75 -11.74 -14.97
C LEU A 16 -12.06 -11.07 -13.63
N ASP A 17 -12.30 -9.75 -13.67
CA ASP A 17 -12.64 -8.99 -12.47
C ASP A 17 -14.13 -9.12 -12.08
N ARG A 18 -14.94 -9.79 -12.91
CA ARG A 18 -16.37 -10.01 -12.74
C ARG A 18 -17.14 -8.71 -12.52
N ARG A 19 -16.92 -7.72 -13.40
CA ARG A 19 -17.53 -6.38 -13.29
C ARG A 19 -18.22 -5.96 -14.59
N LEU A 20 -19.46 -5.49 -14.45
CA LEU A 20 -20.22 -4.86 -15.52
C LEU A 20 -20.27 -3.35 -15.31
N PHE A 21 -20.07 -2.59 -16.37
CA PHE A 21 -20.19 -1.14 -16.40
C PHE A 21 -21.17 -0.73 -17.50
N ARG A 22 -21.90 0.38 -17.30
CA ARG A 22 -22.71 1.04 -18.31
C ARG A 22 -22.29 2.50 -18.39
N ALA A 23 -21.83 2.96 -19.55
CA ALA A 23 -21.30 4.31 -19.75
C ALA A 23 -20.27 4.70 -18.65
N GLY A 24 -19.43 3.76 -18.23
CA GLY A 24 -18.41 3.96 -17.19
C GLY A 24 -18.89 3.80 -15.73
N ILE A 25 -20.19 3.69 -15.47
CA ILE A 25 -20.74 3.49 -14.12
C ILE A 25 -20.88 1.99 -13.83
N LYS A 26 -20.37 1.53 -12.69
CA LYS A 26 -20.51 0.12 -12.27
C LYS A 26 -22.00 -0.23 -12.11
N VAL A 27 -22.39 -1.33 -12.73
CA VAL A 27 -23.74 -1.88 -12.62
C VAL A 27 -23.68 -3.08 -11.68
N GLU A 28 -24.42 -3.01 -10.58
CA GLU A 28 -24.51 -4.13 -9.65
C GLU A 28 -25.41 -5.21 -10.20
N LEU A 29 -24.90 -6.44 -10.22
CA LEU A 29 -25.60 -7.60 -10.72
C LEU A 29 -25.26 -8.78 -9.81
N ASN A 30 -26.27 -9.61 -9.54
CA ASN A 30 -26.06 -10.84 -8.79
C ASN A 30 -25.00 -11.72 -9.50
N ALA A 31 -24.12 -12.35 -8.73
CA ALA A 31 -23.01 -13.16 -9.26
C ALA A 31 -23.48 -14.21 -10.28
N ARG A 32 -24.59 -14.90 -10.03
CA ARG A 32 -25.14 -15.92 -10.97
C ARG A 32 -25.71 -15.31 -12.23
N TYR A 33 -26.30 -14.12 -12.12
CA TYR A 33 -26.84 -13.44 -13.29
C TYR A 33 -25.70 -12.91 -14.16
N LEU A 34 -24.59 -12.52 -13.53
CA LEU A 34 -23.35 -12.19 -14.24
C LEU A 34 -22.78 -13.41 -14.96
N ASP A 35 -22.78 -14.58 -14.31
CA ASP A 35 -22.35 -15.84 -14.96
C ASP A 35 -23.23 -16.19 -16.17
N ALA A 36 -24.55 -15.99 -16.06
CA ALA A 36 -25.46 -16.18 -17.18
C ALA A 36 -25.18 -15.19 -18.34
N LEU A 37 -24.83 -13.94 -18.02
CA LEU A 37 -24.45 -12.94 -19.04
C LEU A 37 -23.11 -13.28 -19.69
N ILE A 38 -22.11 -13.70 -18.92
CA ILE A 38 -20.80 -14.13 -19.45
C ILE A 38 -21.00 -15.31 -20.40
N LEU A 39 -21.77 -16.33 -20.00
CA LEU A 39 -22.06 -17.50 -20.83
C LEU A 39 -22.73 -17.11 -22.17
N LEU A 40 -23.62 -16.11 -22.15
CA LEU A 40 -24.27 -15.59 -23.35
C LEU A 40 -23.30 -14.86 -24.29
N LEU A 41 -22.36 -14.11 -23.73
CA LEU A 41 -21.36 -13.35 -24.50
C LEU A 41 -20.25 -14.25 -25.05
N GLU A 42 -19.81 -15.25 -24.28
CA GLU A 42 -18.86 -16.27 -24.73
C GLU A 42 -19.40 -17.12 -25.88
N ALA A 43 -20.72 -17.27 -25.96
CA ALA A 43 -21.37 -17.97 -27.06
C ALA A 43 -21.34 -17.20 -28.39
N ASP A 44 -20.91 -15.93 -28.40
CA ASP A 44 -20.70 -15.10 -29.59
C ASP A 44 -21.88 -15.15 -30.60
N GLY A 45 -23.10 -14.97 -30.08
CA GLY A 45 -24.31 -15.02 -30.89
C GLY A 45 -24.85 -16.41 -31.21
N ALA A 46 -24.22 -17.49 -30.73
CA ALA A 46 -24.80 -18.82 -30.77
C ALA A 46 -25.98 -18.96 -29.77
N LEU A 47 -26.86 -19.94 -30.04
CA LEU A 47 -27.94 -20.28 -29.14
C LEU A 47 -27.40 -21.01 -27.90
N VAL A 48 -27.67 -20.47 -26.71
CA VAL A 48 -27.40 -21.15 -25.44
C VAL A 48 -28.67 -21.84 -24.98
N ALA A 49 -28.65 -23.17 -24.94
CA ALA A 49 -29.77 -24.00 -24.51
C ALA A 49 -30.03 -23.83 -23.00
N LYS A 50 -31.28 -24.02 -22.57
CA LYS A 50 -31.66 -23.94 -21.14
C LYS A 50 -30.83 -24.88 -20.27
N ASP A 51 -30.64 -26.12 -20.70
CA ASP A 51 -29.85 -27.13 -19.95
C ASP A 51 -28.42 -26.66 -19.72
N ARG A 52 -27.83 -25.96 -20.71
CA ARG A 52 -26.47 -25.41 -20.59
C ARG A 52 -26.38 -24.32 -19.53
N PHE A 53 -27.42 -23.50 -19.37
CA PHE A 53 -27.47 -22.54 -18.26
C PHE A 53 -27.51 -23.26 -16.92
N MET A 54 -28.34 -24.30 -16.79
CA MET A 54 -28.46 -25.06 -15.56
C MET A 54 -27.12 -25.71 -15.17
N ASP A 55 -26.43 -26.30 -16.15
CA ASP A 55 -25.14 -26.97 -15.94
C ASP A 55 -24.00 -26.04 -15.58
N VAL A 56 -23.95 -24.83 -16.17
CA VAL A 56 -22.83 -23.90 -16.01
C VAL A 56 -23.06 -22.92 -14.86
N VAL A 57 -24.24 -22.31 -14.79
CA VAL A 57 -24.55 -21.22 -13.84
C VAL A 57 -25.07 -21.77 -12.51
N TRP A 58 -25.78 -22.90 -12.53
CA TRP A 58 -26.40 -23.52 -11.34
C TRP A 58 -25.87 -24.93 -11.06
N ARG A 59 -24.60 -25.18 -11.41
CA ARG A 59 -23.96 -26.49 -11.22
C ARG A 59 -24.16 -27.04 -9.81
N GLY A 60 -24.84 -28.19 -9.72
CA GLY A 60 -25.07 -28.90 -8.44
C GLY A 60 -26.18 -28.31 -7.56
N ILE A 61 -27.00 -27.38 -8.08
CA ILE A 61 -28.13 -26.81 -7.35
C ILE A 61 -29.42 -27.12 -8.11
N PRO A 62 -30.40 -27.82 -7.50
CA PRO A 62 -31.69 -28.04 -8.14
C PRO A 62 -32.42 -26.70 -8.23
N VAL A 63 -32.54 -26.18 -9.46
CA VAL A 63 -33.31 -24.97 -9.77
C VAL A 63 -34.31 -25.26 -10.87
N THR A 64 -35.43 -24.53 -10.85
CA THR A 64 -36.47 -24.64 -11.87
C THR A 64 -36.22 -23.68 -13.02
N ASP A 65 -36.88 -23.91 -14.16
CA ASP A 65 -36.93 -22.99 -15.30
C ASP A 65 -37.31 -21.55 -14.92
N GLU A 66 -38.04 -21.38 -13.82
CA GLU A 66 -38.43 -20.07 -13.29
C GLU A 66 -37.21 -19.26 -12.84
N ALA A 67 -36.20 -19.89 -12.24
CA ALA A 67 -34.98 -19.20 -11.82
C ALA A 67 -34.20 -18.65 -13.02
N LEU A 68 -34.12 -19.41 -14.11
CA LEU A 68 -33.52 -18.97 -15.37
C LEU A 68 -34.33 -17.83 -15.98
N THR A 69 -35.67 -17.94 -15.99
CA THR A 69 -36.56 -16.90 -16.51
C THR A 69 -36.40 -15.59 -15.74
N GLN A 70 -36.30 -15.66 -14.40
CA GLN A 70 -36.06 -14.51 -13.55
C GLN A 70 -34.66 -13.90 -13.74
N ALA A 71 -33.64 -14.72 -13.96
CA ALA A 71 -32.30 -14.25 -14.30
C ALA A 71 -32.31 -13.45 -15.61
N ILE A 72 -32.91 -14.00 -16.68
CA ILE A 72 -33.03 -13.31 -17.96
C ILE A 72 -33.88 -12.03 -17.85
N ARG A 73 -34.97 -12.07 -17.09
CA ARG A 73 -35.80 -10.87 -16.86
C ARG A 73 -35.02 -9.76 -16.16
N THR A 74 -34.23 -10.12 -15.15
CA THR A 74 -33.38 -9.16 -14.43
C THR A 74 -32.29 -8.62 -15.33
N LEU A 75 -31.62 -9.49 -16.11
CA LEU A 75 -30.63 -9.07 -17.10
C LEU A 75 -31.21 -8.08 -18.11
N ARG A 76 -32.39 -8.37 -18.68
CA ARG A 76 -33.06 -7.45 -19.60
C ARG A 76 -33.33 -6.09 -18.95
N ARG A 77 -33.86 -6.08 -17.73
CA ARG A 77 -34.10 -4.83 -17.00
C ARG A 77 -32.82 -4.03 -16.79
N THR A 78 -31.74 -4.69 -16.39
CA THR A 78 -30.43 -4.07 -16.16
C THR A 78 -29.82 -3.52 -17.45
N LEU A 79 -29.97 -4.24 -18.55
CA LEU A 79 -29.48 -3.85 -19.87
C LEU A 79 -30.37 -2.81 -20.57
N GLY A 80 -31.54 -2.50 -20.02
CA GLY A 80 -32.55 -1.66 -20.67
C GLY A 80 -33.15 -2.33 -21.92
N ASP A 81 -33.20 -3.65 -21.93
CA ASP A 81 -33.65 -4.49 -23.04
C ASP A 81 -35.14 -4.85 -22.91
N SER A 82 -35.81 -5.07 -24.05
CA SER A 82 -37.21 -5.49 -24.11
C SER A 82 -37.36 -6.90 -24.67
N ALA A 83 -38.28 -7.69 -24.11
CA ALA A 83 -38.58 -9.02 -24.64
C ALA A 83 -39.31 -8.97 -26.00
N THR A 84 -40.09 -7.92 -26.27
CA THR A 84 -40.86 -7.76 -27.52
C THR A 84 -40.04 -7.17 -28.67
N ALA A 85 -38.96 -6.45 -28.35
CA ALA A 85 -38.01 -5.89 -29.30
C ALA A 85 -36.58 -6.04 -28.74
N PRO A 86 -36.00 -7.26 -28.79
CA PRO A 86 -34.74 -7.55 -28.12
C PRO A 86 -33.56 -6.88 -28.82
N ARG A 87 -32.86 -6.02 -28.08
CA ARG A 87 -31.60 -5.39 -28.49
C ARG A 87 -30.39 -6.21 -28.05
N TYR A 88 -30.47 -6.92 -26.93
CA TYR A 88 -29.34 -7.67 -26.37
C TYR A 88 -29.63 -9.16 -26.26
N ILE A 89 -30.73 -9.56 -25.61
CA ILE A 89 -31.04 -10.97 -25.33
C ILE A 89 -32.31 -11.37 -26.07
N GLN A 90 -32.16 -12.17 -27.12
CA GLN A 90 -33.27 -12.76 -27.86
C GLN A 90 -33.72 -14.08 -27.23
N THR A 91 -35.03 -14.25 -27.04
CA THR A 91 -35.59 -15.56 -26.67
C THR A 91 -35.79 -16.39 -27.92
N VAL A 92 -35.29 -17.63 -27.91
CA VAL A 92 -35.61 -18.64 -28.93
C VAL A 92 -36.62 -19.61 -28.32
N PRO A 93 -37.92 -19.53 -28.71
CA PRO A 93 -38.98 -20.31 -28.07
C PRO A 93 -38.64 -21.80 -27.99
N LYS A 94 -38.91 -22.41 -26.83
CA LYS A 94 -38.67 -23.84 -26.51
C LYS A 94 -37.20 -24.29 -26.47
N HIS A 95 -36.22 -23.44 -26.79
CA HIS A 95 -34.81 -23.86 -26.86
C HIS A 95 -33.91 -23.13 -25.88
N GLY A 96 -34.02 -21.80 -25.77
CA GLY A 96 -33.14 -21.03 -24.89
C GLY A 96 -33.01 -19.56 -25.27
N TYR A 97 -31.80 -19.03 -25.13
CA TYR A 97 -31.51 -17.61 -25.27
C TYR A 97 -30.27 -17.38 -26.13
N ARG A 98 -30.23 -16.24 -26.82
CA ARG A 98 -29.12 -15.83 -27.67
C ARG A 98 -28.79 -14.36 -27.39
N PHE A 99 -27.50 -14.03 -27.35
CA PHE A 99 -27.04 -12.66 -27.34
C PHE A 99 -26.95 -12.14 -28.78
N VAL A 100 -27.60 -11.02 -29.11
CA VAL A 100 -27.74 -10.54 -30.50
C VAL A 100 -27.08 -9.20 -30.77
N ALA A 101 -26.57 -8.52 -29.74
CA ALA A 101 -25.82 -7.28 -29.94
C ALA A 101 -24.39 -7.57 -30.42
N PRO A 102 -23.78 -6.68 -31.21
CA PRO A 102 -22.38 -6.80 -31.59
C PRO A 102 -21.48 -6.78 -30.35
N ILE A 103 -20.48 -7.66 -30.32
CA ILE A 103 -19.50 -7.75 -29.25
C ILE A 103 -18.15 -7.31 -29.82
N GLU A 104 -17.57 -6.27 -29.24
CA GLU A 104 -16.21 -5.83 -29.53
C GLU A 104 -15.27 -6.39 -28.46
N THR A 105 -14.30 -7.16 -28.92
CA THR A 105 -13.31 -7.81 -28.06
C THR A 105 -12.05 -6.98 -28.04
N VAL A 106 -11.80 -6.25 -26.96
CA VAL A 106 -10.56 -5.48 -26.81
C VAL A 106 -9.55 -6.35 -26.06
N THR A 107 -8.64 -6.96 -26.81
CA THR A 107 -7.44 -7.56 -26.23
C THR A 107 -6.53 -6.42 -25.78
N ALA A 108 -6.44 -6.21 -24.47
CA ALA A 108 -5.48 -5.27 -23.93
C ALA A 108 -4.07 -5.81 -24.18
N LEU A 109 -3.44 -5.39 -25.27
CA LEU A 109 -1.98 -5.28 -25.31
C LEU A 109 -1.65 -4.29 -24.20
N VAL A 110 -0.85 -4.73 -23.25
CA VAL A 110 -0.39 -3.91 -22.12
C VAL A 110 0.46 -2.77 -22.70
N ASP A 111 -0.16 -1.63 -22.99
CA ASP A 111 0.37 -0.29 -22.71
C ASP A 111 -0.68 0.81 -22.95
N GLN A 112 -0.80 1.67 -21.93
CA GLN A 112 -1.31 3.05 -21.84
C GLN A 112 -2.43 3.62 -22.74
N GLU A 113 -3.37 4.30 -22.05
CA GLU A 113 -4.15 5.50 -22.46
C GLU A 113 -5.42 5.34 -23.32
N ALA A 114 -6.58 5.28 -22.64
CA ALA A 114 -7.76 6.07 -23.03
C ALA A 114 -8.70 6.22 -21.82
N GLY A 115 -9.16 7.45 -21.59
CA GLY A 115 -9.97 7.84 -20.44
C GLY A 115 -11.35 7.19 -20.41
N GLY A 116 -11.67 6.57 -19.29
CA GLY A 116 -13.03 6.29 -18.86
C GLY A 116 -13.21 6.88 -17.49
N THR A 117 -13.93 8.00 -17.42
CA THR A 117 -14.29 8.73 -16.20
C THR A 117 -15.15 7.82 -15.31
N GLU A 118 -14.52 6.95 -14.52
CA GLU A 118 -15.18 6.44 -13.32
C GLU A 118 -15.52 7.66 -12.45
N PRO A 119 -16.70 7.71 -11.81
CA PRO A 119 -17.01 8.77 -10.89
C PRO A 119 -15.91 8.76 -9.83
N MET A 120 -15.11 9.82 -9.80
CA MET A 120 -14.17 10.15 -8.73
C MET A 120 -14.89 9.81 -7.42
N MET A 121 -14.50 8.70 -6.77
CA MET A 121 -14.69 8.63 -5.33
C MET A 121 -13.94 9.86 -4.84
N LYS A 122 -14.68 10.92 -4.48
CA LYS A 122 -14.12 12.12 -3.87
C LYS A 122 -13.29 11.61 -2.71
N TYR A 123 -11.97 11.55 -2.89
CA TYR A 123 -11.03 11.17 -1.85
C TYR A 123 -11.18 12.27 -0.81
N SER A 124 -12.02 12.01 0.18
CA SER A 124 -12.43 13.03 1.13
C SER A 124 -11.19 13.46 1.92
N ARG A 125 -11.11 14.73 2.32
CA ARG A 125 -10.05 15.21 3.23
C ARG A 125 -9.90 14.28 4.44
N LEU A 126 -10.99 13.67 4.89
CA LEU A 126 -11.01 12.69 5.97
C LEU A 126 -10.21 11.41 5.64
N GLN A 127 -10.29 10.89 4.42
CA GLN A 127 -9.53 9.70 3.99
C GLN A 127 -8.05 10.02 3.84
N PHE A 128 -7.72 11.20 3.31
CA PHE A 128 -6.33 11.69 3.25
C PHE A 128 -5.72 11.79 4.65
N VAL A 129 -6.40 12.47 5.57
CA VAL A 129 -5.94 12.60 6.97
C VAL A 129 -5.81 11.24 7.63
N ARG A 130 -6.78 10.34 7.43
CA ARG A 130 -6.73 8.98 7.98
C ARG A 130 -5.52 8.20 7.47
N ASP A 131 -5.23 8.25 6.17
CA ASP A 131 -4.10 7.52 5.57
C ASP A 131 -2.74 8.09 6.03
N ALA A 132 -2.64 9.42 6.17
CA ALA A 132 -1.46 10.06 6.74
C ALA A 132 -1.26 9.67 8.22
N MET A 133 -2.33 9.69 9.01
CA MET A 133 -2.30 9.30 10.42
C MET A 133 -1.98 7.81 10.61
N SER A 134 -2.48 6.93 9.73
CA SER A 134 -2.24 5.50 9.85
C SER A 134 -0.77 5.15 9.58
N GLY A 135 -0.17 5.78 8.57
CA GLY A 135 1.27 5.66 8.31
C GLY A 135 2.13 6.27 9.44
N ALA A 136 1.71 7.40 10.02
CA ALA A 136 2.36 7.99 11.18
C ALA A 136 2.35 7.05 12.39
N ILE A 137 1.21 6.39 12.68
CA ILE A 137 1.10 5.41 13.77
C ILE A 137 2.05 4.23 13.54
N GLY A 138 2.09 3.69 12.32
CA GLY A 138 3.03 2.63 11.96
C GLY A 138 4.48 3.04 12.21
N ALA A 139 4.87 4.24 11.76
CA ALA A 139 6.23 4.74 11.96
C ALA A 139 6.55 5.03 13.43
N MET A 140 5.58 5.53 14.22
CA MET A 140 5.73 5.73 15.66
C MET A 140 6.05 4.42 16.40
N ILE A 141 5.44 3.31 16.00
CA ILE A 141 5.75 1.99 16.55
C ILE A 141 7.20 1.59 16.22
N ALA A 142 7.64 1.78 14.97
CA ALA A 142 9.03 1.55 14.59
C ALA A 142 10.00 2.43 15.39
N GLY A 143 9.73 3.73 15.50
CA GLY A 143 10.53 4.67 16.28
C GLY A 143 10.60 4.25 17.75
N THR A 144 9.50 3.80 18.34
CA THR A 144 9.49 3.30 19.72
C THR A 144 10.39 2.08 19.89
N LEU A 145 10.28 1.11 18.98
CA LEU A 145 11.09 -0.11 19.02
C LEU A 145 12.58 0.20 18.86
N ILE A 146 12.94 1.00 17.86
CA ILE A 146 14.33 1.41 17.59
C ILE A 146 14.88 2.24 18.76
N GLY A 147 14.10 3.19 19.27
CA GLY A 147 14.47 4.03 20.40
C GLY A 147 14.65 3.26 21.70
N LEU A 148 13.85 2.22 21.96
CA LEU A 148 14.05 1.32 23.10
C LEU A 148 15.32 0.48 22.95
N ILE A 149 15.60 -0.04 21.75
CA ILE A 149 16.81 -0.82 21.48
C ILE A 149 18.05 0.05 21.71
N TYR A 150 18.12 1.23 21.10
CA TYR A 150 19.27 2.11 21.29
C TYR A 150 19.34 2.72 22.68
N GLY A 151 18.19 3.04 23.29
CA GLY A 151 18.12 3.47 24.67
C GLY A 151 18.71 2.41 25.62
N PHE A 152 18.42 1.13 25.39
CA PHE A 152 18.97 0.03 26.19
C PHE A 152 20.48 -0.14 25.97
N VAL A 153 20.92 -0.08 24.71
CA VAL A 153 22.35 -0.10 24.35
C VAL A 153 23.12 1.03 25.03
N GLY A 154 22.56 2.24 25.05
CA GLY A 154 23.17 3.39 25.74
C GLY A 154 23.15 3.24 27.26
N ALA A 155 22.02 2.82 27.83
CA ALA A 155 21.85 2.64 29.27
C ALA A 155 22.72 1.52 29.86
N ALA A 156 23.12 0.54 29.04
CA ALA A 156 23.99 -0.55 29.46
C ALA A 156 25.48 -0.16 29.59
N GLN A 157 25.86 1.06 29.19
CA GLN A 157 27.26 1.49 29.24
C GLN A 157 27.64 2.05 30.62
N PRO A 158 28.81 1.66 31.18
CA PRO A 158 29.28 2.20 32.44
C PRO A 158 29.75 3.65 32.27
N HIS A 159 29.06 4.61 32.90
CA HIS A 159 29.47 6.01 32.93
C HIS A 159 30.01 6.41 34.32
N PRO A 160 31.25 6.94 34.40
CA PRO A 160 31.76 7.50 35.65
C PRO A 160 30.91 8.71 36.05
N GLY A 161 30.21 8.62 37.19
CA GLY A 161 29.46 9.74 37.77
C GLY A 161 27.96 9.80 37.47
N SER A 162 27.38 8.87 36.71
CA SER A 162 25.92 8.77 36.57
C SER A 162 25.32 8.05 37.77
N GLY A 163 24.60 8.78 38.64
CA GLY A 163 23.66 8.14 39.57
C GLY A 163 22.61 7.33 38.81
N GLY A 164 21.96 6.35 39.47
CA GLY A 164 21.06 5.38 38.84
C GLY A 164 19.91 5.94 37.99
N GLY A 165 19.63 7.24 38.02
CA GLY A 165 18.64 7.92 37.17
C GLY A 165 19.07 8.16 35.72
N GLY A 166 20.37 8.25 35.42
CA GLY A 166 20.86 8.60 34.07
C GLY A 166 20.47 7.59 32.98
N ALA A 167 20.49 6.30 33.32
CA ALA A 167 20.12 5.21 32.41
C ALA A 167 18.64 5.26 32.00
N VAL A 168 17.74 5.51 32.95
CA VAL A 168 16.30 5.63 32.69
C VAL A 168 16.00 6.88 31.85
N SER A 169 16.66 7.99 32.15
CA SER A 169 16.52 9.23 31.37
C SER A 169 16.98 9.02 29.92
N LEU A 170 18.11 8.34 29.69
CA LEU A 170 18.61 8.06 28.35
C LEU A 170 17.64 7.17 27.56
N LEU A 171 17.14 6.09 28.17
CA LEU A 171 16.12 5.22 27.60
C LEU A 171 14.87 6.01 27.16
N LEU A 172 14.35 6.86 28.06
CA LEU A 172 13.17 7.67 27.78
C LEU A 172 13.42 8.67 26.66
N VAL A 173 14.55 9.38 26.69
CA VAL A 173 14.90 10.37 25.66
C VAL A 173 15.05 9.70 24.30
N MET A 174 15.75 8.57 24.22
CA MET A 174 15.89 7.83 22.96
C MET A 174 14.53 7.34 22.45
N MET A 175 13.68 6.77 23.31
CA MET A 175 12.33 6.37 22.93
C MET A 175 11.52 7.54 22.38
N VAL A 176 11.47 8.68 23.07
CA VAL A 176 10.66 9.85 22.69
C VAL A 176 11.18 10.49 21.40
N VAL A 177 12.49 10.73 21.29
CA VAL A 177 13.08 11.35 20.09
C VAL A 177 12.84 10.47 18.87
N SER A 178 12.98 9.15 19.01
CA SER A 178 12.74 8.19 17.93
C SER A 178 11.26 8.09 17.54
N LEU A 179 10.37 8.04 18.54
CA LEU A 179 8.93 8.04 18.35
C LEU A 179 8.48 9.26 17.54
N VAL A 180 8.90 10.45 17.96
CA VAL A 180 8.50 11.72 17.33
C VAL A 180 9.09 11.84 15.94
N SER A 181 10.40 11.62 15.79
CA SER A 181 11.06 11.73 14.48
C SER A 181 10.52 10.72 13.46
N ALA A 182 10.34 9.46 13.86
CA ALA A 182 9.74 8.44 13.01
C ALA A 182 8.28 8.79 12.68
N GLY A 183 7.49 9.27 13.64
CA GLY A 183 6.11 9.70 13.44
C GLY A 183 5.99 10.81 12.38
N VAL A 184 6.84 11.84 12.44
CA VAL A 184 6.89 12.91 11.45
C VAL A 184 7.32 12.36 10.08
N GLY A 185 8.38 11.55 10.04
CA GLY A 185 8.85 10.85 8.83
C GLY A 185 7.74 10.05 8.13
N GLY A 186 7.09 9.17 8.90
CA GLY A 186 6.01 8.32 8.43
C GLY A 186 4.78 9.10 8.00
N ALA A 187 4.40 10.16 8.73
CA ALA A 187 3.29 11.03 8.37
C ALA A 187 3.50 11.68 7.00
N GLY A 188 4.70 12.23 6.74
CA GLY A 188 4.99 12.89 5.48
C GLY A 188 5.06 11.91 4.30
N ILE A 189 5.68 10.74 4.47
CA ILE A 189 5.69 9.68 3.45
C ILE A 189 4.26 9.22 3.15
N ALA A 190 3.47 8.93 4.20
CA ALA A 190 2.09 8.50 4.06
C ALA A 190 1.20 9.57 3.40
N ALA A 191 1.39 10.84 3.74
CA ALA A 191 0.70 11.96 3.11
C ALA A 191 1.08 12.08 1.63
N GLY A 192 2.36 11.92 1.28
CA GLY A 192 2.80 11.90 -0.12
C GLY A 192 2.18 10.75 -0.93
N ILE A 193 2.12 9.55 -0.34
CA ILE A 193 1.45 8.40 -0.94
C ILE A 193 -0.05 8.67 -1.09
N ALA A 194 -0.72 9.19 -0.05
CA ALA A 194 -2.14 9.53 -0.09
C ALA A 194 -2.43 10.63 -1.14
N ALA A 195 -1.56 11.63 -1.27
CA ALA A 195 -1.66 12.69 -2.27
C ALA A 195 -1.59 12.13 -3.70
N SER A 196 -0.71 11.15 -3.96
CA SER A 196 -0.60 10.53 -5.28
C SER A 196 -1.89 9.84 -5.76
N ARG A 197 -2.72 9.36 -4.82
CA ARG A 197 -4.01 8.71 -5.12
C ARG A 197 -5.06 9.68 -5.64
N PHE A 198 -4.91 10.99 -5.40
CA PHE A 198 -5.80 12.02 -5.99
C PHE A 198 -5.60 12.15 -7.49
N ILE A 199 -4.39 11.88 -7.99
CA ILE A 199 -4.04 12.09 -9.40
C ILE A 199 -4.24 10.79 -10.19
N HIS A 200 -3.70 9.66 -9.71
CA HIS A 200 -3.76 8.38 -10.42
C HIS A 200 -3.92 7.19 -9.45
N PRO A 201 -5.16 6.82 -9.07
CA PRO A 201 -5.41 5.86 -7.98
C PRO A 201 -5.03 4.41 -8.27
N ARG A 202 -4.74 4.03 -9.53
CA ARG A 202 -4.50 2.62 -9.93
C ARG A 202 -3.06 2.29 -10.34
N ARG A 203 -2.14 3.26 -10.38
CA ARG A 203 -0.77 3.01 -10.83
C ARG A 203 0.23 2.97 -9.68
N CYS A 204 0.89 1.83 -9.53
CA CYS A 204 1.97 1.63 -8.58
C CYS A 204 3.08 2.69 -8.68
N SER A 205 3.46 3.08 -9.90
CA SER A 205 4.53 4.07 -10.09
C SER A 205 4.22 5.39 -9.39
N TRP A 206 2.95 5.79 -9.32
CA TRP A 206 2.54 7.02 -8.63
C TRP A 206 2.59 6.90 -7.11
N THR A 207 2.35 5.72 -6.53
CA THR A 207 2.54 5.52 -5.09
C THR A 207 4.01 5.56 -4.69
N VAL A 208 4.90 5.06 -5.53
CA VAL A 208 6.36 5.18 -5.36
C VAL A 208 6.79 6.65 -5.44
N VAL A 209 6.32 7.39 -6.45
CA VAL A 209 6.60 8.83 -6.60
C VAL A 209 6.04 9.63 -5.42
N GLY A 210 4.82 9.34 -5.00
CA GLY A 210 4.18 9.98 -3.86
C GLY A 210 4.97 9.76 -2.56
N GLY A 211 5.37 8.52 -2.30
CA GLY A 211 6.21 8.19 -1.15
C GLY A 211 7.56 8.90 -1.21
N SER A 212 8.19 8.92 -2.38
CA SER A 212 9.47 9.61 -2.62
C SER A 212 9.37 11.11 -2.35
N LEU A 213 8.32 11.77 -2.85
CA LEU A 213 8.08 13.20 -2.62
C LEU A 213 7.77 13.51 -1.15
N GLY A 214 6.94 12.70 -0.51
CA GLY A 214 6.64 12.83 0.92
C GLY A 214 7.90 12.67 1.77
N GLY A 215 8.73 11.68 1.45
CA GLY A 215 10.02 11.45 2.09
C GLY A 215 11.03 12.58 1.83
N LEU A 216 11.09 13.10 0.61
CA LEU A 216 11.93 14.26 0.25
C LEU A 216 11.60 15.46 1.13
N ILE A 217 10.31 15.83 1.21
CA ILE A 217 9.86 17.01 1.94
C ILE A 217 10.21 16.86 3.43
N THR A 218 9.87 15.71 4.02
CA THR A 218 10.15 15.49 5.44
C THR A 218 11.64 15.40 5.74
N GLY A 219 12.41 14.72 4.90
CA GLY A 219 13.86 14.61 5.05
C GLY A 219 14.57 15.95 4.86
N ALA A 220 14.16 16.77 3.90
CA ALA A 220 14.68 18.11 3.70
C ALA A 220 14.40 18.99 4.93
N PHE A 221 13.16 18.97 5.42
CA PHE A 221 12.75 19.74 6.59
C PHE A 221 13.50 19.30 7.86
N ALA A 222 13.64 18.00 8.08
CA ALA A 222 14.39 17.45 9.20
C ALA A 222 15.87 17.84 9.14
N ASN A 223 16.49 17.82 7.95
CA ASN A 223 17.87 18.22 7.78
C ASN A 223 18.07 19.73 8.03
N VAL A 224 17.19 20.59 7.47
CA VAL A 224 17.26 22.04 7.70
C VAL A 224 17.13 22.34 9.18
N ILE A 225 16.07 21.84 9.84
CA ILE A 225 15.89 22.10 11.27
C ILE A 225 17.02 21.50 12.09
N GLY A 226 17.43 20.27 11.81
CA GLY A 226 18.47 19.61 12.58
C GLY A 226 19.83 20.27 12.40
N SER A 227 20.37 20.24 11.18
CA SER A 227 21.73 20.68 10.91
C SER A 227 21.94 22.18 11.14
N ASP A 228 20.97 23.03 10.74
CA ASP A 228 21.09 24.47 10.96
C ASP A 228 20.83 24.83 12.43
N ALA A 229 19.91 24.16 13.14
CA ALA A 229 19.75 24.42 14.57
C ALA A 229 21.02 24.03 15.35
N PHE A 230 21.63 22.89 15.06
CA PHE A 230 22.89 22.51 15.72
C PHE A 230 24.02 23.49 15.41
N ARG A 231 24.11 23.97 14.16
CA ARG A 231 25.09 24.98 13.78
C ARG A 231 24.87 26.30 14.49
N LEU A 232 23.62 26.77 14.60
CA LEU A 232 23.28 28.05 15.23
C LEU A 232 23.37 28.00 16.76
N LEU A 233 22.95 26.90 17.39
CA LEU A 233 22.90 26.77 18.85
C LEU A 233 24.26 26.37 19.46
N PHE A 234 25.02 25.52 18.77
CA PHE A 234 26.24 24.91 19.33
C PHE A 234 27.49 25.17 18.50
N GLY A 235 27.39 25.87 17.36
CA GLY A 235 28.52 26.15 16.47
C GLY A 235 29.05 24.91 15.72
N HIS A 236 28.37 23.76 15.82
CA HIS A 236 28.79 22.50 15.22
C HIS A 236 27.79 22.04 14.17
N SER A 237 28.26 21.69 12.97
CA SER A 237 27.42 21.09 11.94
C SER A 237 27.30 19.58 12.20
N VAL A 238 26.13 19.13 12.64
CA VAL A 238 25.81 17.70 12.74
C VAL A 238 25.03 17.30 11.49
N ARG A 239 25.57 16.36 10.71
CA ARG A 239 24.86 15.82 9.55
C ARG A 239 23.83 14.78 10.01
N ILE A 240 22.57 15.05 9.73
CA ILE A 240 21.40 14.23 10.08
C ILE A 240 20.82 13.65 8.79
N ALA A 241 20.01 12.59 8.90
CA ALA A 241 19.23 12.06 7.78
C ALA A 241 18.51 13.19 7.02
N GLY A 242 18.62 13.20 5.69
CA GLY A 242 18.15 14.30 4.86
C GLY A 242 17.20 13.90 3.74
N ALA A 243 17.08 14.80 2.76
CA ALA A 243 16.17 14.67 1.64
C ALA A 243 16.43 13.39 0.82
N SER A 244 17.70 13.06 0.57
CA SER A 244 18.12 11.87 -0.15
C SER A 244 17.66 10.58 0.53
N GLU A 245 17.91 10.45 1.83
CA GLU A 245 17.52 9.29 2.61
C GLU A 245 15.99 9.18 2.68
N GLY A 246 15.31 10.32 2.82
CA GLY A 246 13.85 10.41 2.78
C GLY A 246 13.26 9.92 1.44
N VAL A 247 13.83 10.33 0.31
CA VAL A 247 13.40 9.88 -1.04
C VAL A 247 13.49 8.36 -1.15
N ILE A 248 14.64 7.79 -0.80
CA ILE A 248 14.90 6.35 -0.98
C ILE A 248 13.97 5.53 -0.06
N LEU A 249 13.80 5.96 1.20
CA LEU A 249 12.91 5.31 2.15
C LEU A 249 11.43 5.41 1.74
N GLY A 250 11.02 6.59 1.26
CA GLY A 250 9.68 6.82 0.74
C GLY A 250 9.37 5.99 -0.51
N ALA A 251 10.33 5.87 -1.42
CA ALA A 251 10.23 5.00 -2.60
C ALA A 251 10.05 3.53 -2.21
N ALA A 252 10.84 3.04 -1.24
CA ALA A 252 10.72 1.67 -0.73
C ALA A 252 9.33 1.38 -0.15
N ILE A 253 8.77 2.28 0.67
CA ILE A 253 7.43 2.10 1.25
C ILE A 253 6.36 2.11 0.15
N GLY A 254 6.47 3.02 -0.81
CA GLY A 254 5.58 3.07 -1.97
C GLY A 254 5.64 1.78 -2.80
N LEU A 255 6.84 1.23 -3.01
CA LEU A 255 7.05 -0.03 -3.72
C LEU A 255 6.53 -1.22 -2.93
N ALA A 256 6.77 -1.26 -1.61
CA ALA A 256 6.26 -2.30 -0.72
C ALA A 256 4.73 -2.35 -0.75
N LEU A 257 4.05 -1.20 -0.76
CA LEU A 257 2.60 -1.12 -0.95
C LEU A 257 2.14 -1.70 -2.30
N CYS A 258 2.88 -1.48 -3.38
CA CYS A 258 2.56 -2.08 -4.67
C CYS A 258 2.71 -3.60 -4.68
N THR A 259 3.80 -4.10 -4.07
CA THR A 259 4.05 -5.54 -3.99
C THR A 259 2.99 -6.23 -3.12
N ALA A 260 2.41 -5.53 -2.13
CA ALA A 260 1.33 -6.03 -1.30
C ALA A 260 0.09 -6.45 -2.10
N SER A 261 -0.22 -5.77 -3.22
CA SER A 261 -1.39 -6.11 -4.05
C SER A 261 -1.13 -7.34 -4.93
N HIS A 262 0.12 -7.59 -5.32
CA HIS A 262 0.49 -8.68 -6.20
C HIS A 262 0.85 -9.97 -5.43
N TRP A 263 1.46 -9.86 -4.24
CA TRP A 263 1.99 -10.98 -3.46
C TRP A 263 1.58 -10.88 -1.97
N PRO A 264 0.28 -10.99 -1.63
CA PRO A 264 -0.22 -10.69 -0.28
C PRO A 264 0.33 -11.64 0.80
N ARG A 265 0.69 -12.88 0.45
CA ARG A 265 1.26 -13.86 1.39
C ARG A 265 2.70 -13.54 1.81
N LEU A 266 3.43 -12.80 0.98
CA LEU A 266 4.85 -12.47 1.21
C LEU A 266 5.06 -10.99 1.58
N VAL A 267 3.99 -10.21 1.73
CA VAL A 267 4.04 -8.76 1.89
C VAL A 267 4.97 -8.29 3.02
N TRP A 268 4.94 -8.95 4.17
CA TRP A 268 5.76 -8.58 5.32
C TRP A 268 7.24 -8.88 5.09
N GLY A 269 7.55 -10.04 4.50
CA GLY A 269 8.91 -10.43 4.15
C GLY A 269 9.49 -9.51 3.09
N LEU A 270 8.73 -9.23 2.02
CA LEU A 270 9.15 -8.32 0.96
C LEU A 270 9.37 -6.89 1.47
N SER A 271 8.48 -6.39 2.33
CA SER A 271 8.65 -5.07 2.95
C SER A 271 9.89 -4.98 3.82
N ALA A 272 10.16 -6.02 4.62
CA ALA A 272 11.37 -6.09 5.44
C ALA A 272 12.62 -6.13 4.56
N MET A 273 12.63 -6.92 3.48
CA MET A 273 13.75 -7.01 2.54
C MET A 273 13.99 -5.69 1.80
N LEU A 274 12.93 -5.03 1.32
CA LEU A 274 13.04 -3.72 0.66
C LEU A 274 13.57 -2.66 1.62
N GLY A 275 13.04 -2.61 2.85
CA GLY A 275 13.51 -1.72 3.89
C GLY A 275 14.97 -1.96 4.26
N ALA A 276 15.37 -3.22 4.45
CA ALA A 276 16.75 -3.61 4.73
C ALA A 276 17.69 -3.23 3.59
N GLY A 277 17.30 -3.52 2.35
CA GLY A 277 18.07 -3.18 1.15
C GLY A 277 18.28 -1.68 1.03
N VAL A 278 17.24 -0.87 1.28
CA VAL A 278 17.36 0.60 1.29
C VAL A 278 18.25 1.09 2.42
N GLY A 279 18.12 0.54 3.62
CA GLY A 279 19.01 0.85 4.74
C GLY A 279 20.47 0.59 4.40
N LEU A 280 20.75 -0.55 3.77
CA LEU A 280 22.08 -0.91 3.27
C LEU A 280 22.57 0.08 2.20
N CYS A 281 21.74 0.40 1.20
CA CYS A 281 22.09 1.37 0.15
C CYS A 281 22.39 2.76 0.72
N ILE A 282 21.61 3.22 1.71
CA ILE A 282 21.84 4.50 2.40
C ILE A 282 23.19 4.48 3.12
N ALA A 283 23.48 3.42 3.88
CA ALA A 283 24.75 3.30 4.59
C ALA A 283 25.96 3.26 3.64
N LEU A 284 25.85 2.55 2.51
CA LEU A 284 26.91 2.47 1.50
C LEU A 284 27.12 3.77 0.73
N ALA A 285 26.11 4.63 0.65
CA ALA A 285 26.18 5.95 0.02
C ALA A 285 26.62 7.06 1.00
N ASP A 286 27.21 6.71 2.15
CA ASP A 286 27.54 7.63 3.25
C ASP A 286 26.34 8.47 3.74
N GLY A 287 25.13 7.96 3.52
CA GLY A 287 23.90 8.49 4.07
C GLY A 287 23.72 8.06 5.52
N ARG A 288 22.79 8.71 6.23
CA ARG A 288 22.55 8.45 7.65
C ARG A 288 21.10 8.07 7.90
N MET A 289 20.91 6.95 8.58
CA MET A 289 19.69 6.68 9.34
C MET A 289 19.87 7.12 10.80
N MET A 290 19.05 6.62 11.73
CA MET A 290 19.01 7.15 13.10
C MET A 290 20.33 6.86 13.84
N ALA A 291 20.86 5.63 13.79
CA ALA A 291 22.12 5.26 14.41
C ALA A 291 23.30 6.08 13.85
N GLY A 292 23.33 6.28 12.53
CA GLY A 292 24.33 7.13 11.88
C GLY A 292 24.24 8.60 12.32
N SER A 293 23.01 9.12 12.49
CA SER A 293 22.77 10.48 12.99
C SER A 293 23.21 10.62 14.45
N LEU A 294 22.91 9.64 15.31
CA LEU A 294 23.35 9.60 16.70
C LEU A 294 24.87 9.51 16.83
N GLN A 295 25.53 8.64 16.05
CA GLN A 295 27.00 8.52 16.06
C GLN A 295 27.66 9.86 15.74
N SER A 296 27.01 10.65 14.89
CA SER A 296 27.53 11.94 14.47
C SER A 296 27.38 13.00 15.56
N LEU A 297 26.35 12.88 16.39
CA LEU A 297 26.20 13.66 17.60
C LEU A 297 27.28 13.30 18.63
N VAL A 298 27.54 12.00 18.83
CA VAL A 298 28.60 11.52 19.73
C VAL A 298 29.98 12.02 19.30
N VAL A 299 30.28 12.01 17.99
CA VAL A 299 31.54 12.55 17.47
C VAL A 299 31.64 14.06 17.64
N ALA A 300 30.53 14.80 17.48
CA ALA A 300 30.51 16.25 17.67
C ALA A 300 30.60 16.66 19.15
N PHE A 301 30.13 15.81 20.08
CA PHE A 301 30.13 16.06 21.51
C PHE A 301 30.77 14.88 22.27
N PRO A 302 32.11 14.82 22.38
CA PRO A 302 32.81 13.70 23.02
C PRO A 302 32.44 13.49 24.50
N SER A 303 31.88 14.51 25.17
CA SER A 303 31.34 14.42 26.53
C SER A 303 29.93 13.82 26.61
N SER A 304 29.39 13.29 25.51
CA SER A 304 28.06 12.69 25.49
C SER A 304 28.00 11.43 26.35
N GLN A 305 26.91 11.26 27.09
CA GLN A 305 26.63 10.05 27.88
C GLN A 305 26.09 8.89 27.02
N PHE A 306 26.13 9.00 25.69
CA PHE A 306 25.68 7.96 24.78
C PHE A 306 26.85 7.51 23.90
N GLY A 307 26.96 6.22 23.64
CA GLY A 307 28.01 5.67 22.79
C GLY A 307 27.56 4.38 22.12
N PHE A 308 28.23 4.01 21.03
CA PHE A 308 27.95 2.78 20.29
C PHE A 308 28.95 1.65 20.55
N ASN A 309 29.81 1.80 21.56
CA ASN A 309 30.87 0.83 21.86
C ASN A 309 30.35 -0.59 22.12
N GLY A 310 29.15 -0.73 22.70
CA GLY A 310 28.51 -2.03 22.88
C GLY A 310 28.13 -2.72 21.56
N ILE A 311 27.65 -1.96 20.56
CA ILE A 311 27.32 -2.49 19.23
C ILE A 311 28.60 -2.74 18.43
N GLY A 312 29.55 -1.80 18.46
CA GLY A 312 30.86 -1.93 17.84
C GLY A 312 31.60 -3.17 18.32
N GLY A 313 31.74 -3.32 19.63
CA GLY A 313 32.45 -4.45 20.23
C GLY A 313 31.84 -5.79 19.87
N ALA A 314 30.50 -5.89 19.76
CA ALA A 314 29.82 -7.10 19.31
C ALA A 314 30.14 -7.46 17.84
N LEU A 315 30.54 -6.47 17.04
CA LEU A 315 30.90 -6.61 15.63
C LEU A 315 32.42 -6.54 15.38
N GLY A 316 33.24 -6.43 16.43
CA GLY A 316 34.69 -6.30 16.33
C GLY A 316 35.18 -4.93 15.85
N GLU A 317 34.38 -3.87 16.03
CA GLU A 317 34.70 -2.49 15.65
C GLU A 317 34.74 -1.55 16.87
N ASP A 318 35.54 -0.48 16.79
CA ASP A 318 35.50 0.60 17.78
C ASP A 318 34.35 1.56 17.46
N GLY A 319 33.39 1.68 18.38
CA GLY A 319 32.19 2.50 18.20
C GLY A 319 31.31 2.00 17.04
N LEU A 320 30.63 2.92 16.33
CA LEU A 320 29.83 2.55 15.15
C LEU A 320 30.67 2.64 13.87
N GLY A 321 31.47 1.60 13.63
CA GLY A 321 32.27 1.41 12.42
C GLY A 321 31.43 1.10 11.17
N PRO A 322 32.07 0.87 10.00
CA PRO A 322 31.38 0.62 8.74
C PRO A 322 30.38 -0.56 8.80
N ILE A 323 30.76 -1.67 9.45
CA ILE A 323 29.89 -2.85 9.57
C ILE A 323 28.73 -2.53 10.50
N GLY A 324 28.99 -1.93 11.65
CA GLY A 324 27.95 -1.48 12.57
C GLY A 324 26.94 -0.54 11.91
N ARG A 325 27.41 0.41 11.09
CA ARG A 325 26.54 1.34 10.35
C ARG A 325 25.65 0.63 9.34
N THR A 326 26.21 -0.28 8.55
CA THR A 326 25.43 -1.03 7.53
C THR A 326 24.39 -1.95 8.17
N VAL A 327 24.76 -2.67 9.22
CA VAL A 327 23.85 -3.57 9.96
C VAL A 327 22.73 -2.78 10.63
N THR A 328 23.06 -1.70 11.33
CA THR A 328 22.05 -0.88 12.01
C THR A 328 21.13 -0.19 11.01
N ALA A 329 21.64 0.37 9.91
CA ALA A 329 20.80 1.00 8.90
C ALA A 329 19.87 0.00 8.20
N ALA A 330 20.35 -1.21 7.87
CA ALA A 330 19.50 -2.26 7.32
C ALA A 330 18.40 -2.68 8.30
N PHE A 331 18.73 -2.83 9.58
CA PHE A 331 17.76 -3.12 10.63
C PHE A 331 16.71 -2.01 10.77
N GLU A 332 17.14 -0.75 10.88
CA GLU A 332 16.26 0.42 10.98
C GLU A 332 15.31 0.53 9.79
N GLY A 333 15.84 0.39 8.57
CA GLY A 333 15.07 0.43 7.34
C GLY A 333 14.01 -0.68 7.27
N ALA A 334 14.36 -1.90 7.68
CA ALA A 334 13.43 -3.03 7.73
C ALA A 334 12.28 -2.79 8.71
N VAL A 335 12.61 -2.40 9.95
CA VAL A 335 11.62 -2.14 11.02
C VAL A 335 10.70 -1.00 10.61
N PHE A 336 11.25 0.10 10.09
CA PHE A 336 10.48 1.25 9.65
C PHE A 336 9.53 0.89 8.50
N SER A 337 10.04 0.26 7.45
CA SER A 337 9.25 -0.13 6.27
C SER A 337 8.08 -1.05 6.64
N VAL A 338 8.32 -2.08 7.45
CA VAL A 338 7.28 -3.02 7.89
C VAL A 338 6.21 -2.33 8.71
N ALA A 339 6.61 -1.53 9.71
CA ALA A 339 5.66 -0.90 10.62
C ALA A 339 4.82 0.19 9.91
N THR A 340 5.43 1.01 9.05
CA THR A 340 4.71 2.01 8.25
C THR A 340 3.76 1.34 7.25
N LEU A 341 4.20 0.28 6.57
CA LEU A 341 3.34 -0.50 5.69
C LEU A 341 2.16 -1.11 6.44
N TRP A 342 2.39 -1.61 7.66
CA TRP A 342 1.33 -2.12 8.52
C TRP A 342 0.29 -1.04 8.85
N GLY A 343 0.76 0.16 9.22
CA GLY A 343 -0.08 1.31 9.44
C GLY A 343 -0.97 1.63 8.23
N LEU A 344 -0.38 1.64 7.03
CA LEU A 344 -1.07 1.97 5.78
C LEU A 344 -2.09 0.90 5.33
N LEU A 345 -1.84 -0.38 5.60
CA LEU A 345 -2.73 -1.48 5.21
C LEU A 345 -3.85 -1.74 6.23
N ARG A 346 -3.68 -1.37 7.50
CA ARG A 346 -4.65 -1.62 8.58
C ARG A 346 -6.09 -1.12 8.29
N PRO A 347 -6.31 0.12 7.77
CA PRO A 347 -7.66 0.61 7.48
C PRO A 347 -8.38 -0.22 6.40
N THR A 348 -7.62 -0.79 5.45
CA THR A 348 -8.15 -1.60 4.35
C THR A 348 -8.69 -2.94 4.86
N PHE A 349 -7.94 -3.59 5.76
CA PHE A 349 -8.36 -4.87 6.36
C PHE A 349 -9.57 -4.73 7.29
N SER A 350 -9.72 -3.60 7.98
CA SER A 350 -10.90 -3.37 8.83
C SER A 350 -12.18 -3.19 8.03
N LEU A 351 -12.10 -2.55 6.85
CA LEU A 351 -13.27 -2.37 5.98
C LEU A 351 -13.71 -3.69 5.33
N LEU A 352 -12.76 -4.55 4.93
CA LEU A 352 -13.07 -5.88 4.39
C LEU A 352 -13.74 -6.77 5.44
N ARG A 353 -13.27 -6.73 6.70
CA ARG A 353 -13.91 -7.47 7.80
C ARG A 353 -15.30 -6.95 8.14
N ALA A 354 -15.52 -5.63 8.10
CA ALA A 354 -16.83 -5.04 8.37
C ALA A 354 -17.87 -5.41 7.30
N ASN A 355 -17.48 -5.43 6.02
CA ASN A 355 -18.37 -5.83 4.93
C ASN A 355 -18.71 -7.33 4.99
N GLN A 356 -17.75 -8.20 5.31
CA GLN A 356 -18.02 -9.63 5.46
C GLN A 356 -18.92 -9.95 6.65
N ALA A 357 -18.87 -9.16 7.72
CA ALA A 357 -19.79 -9.31 8.85
C ALA A 357 -21.22 -8.87 8.49
N SER A 358 -21.38 -7.83 7.67
CA SER A 358 -22.70 -7.38 7.21
C SER A 358 -23.37 -8.33 6.21
N GLU A 359 -22.61 -9.10 5.45
CA GLU A 359 -23.16 -10.11 4.51
C GLU A 359 -23.53 -11.43 5.21
N ALA A 360 -23.10 -11.62 6.46
CA ALA A 360 -23.37 -12.81 7.28
C ALA A 360 -24.57 -12.65 8.24
N THR A 361 -25.30 -11.53 8.17
CA THR A 361 -26.48 -11.22 8.99
C THR A 361 -27.70 -10.97 8.10
#